data_AF-A0A2Z6ES95-F1
#
_entry.id   AF-A0A2Z6ES95-F1
#
_cell.length_a   1.000
_cell.length_b   1.000
_cell.length_c   1.000
_cell.angle_alpha   90.00
_cell.angle_beta   90.00
_cell.angle_gamma   90.00
#
_symmetry.space_group_name_H-M   'P 1'
#
loop_
_entity.id
_entity.type
_entity.pdbx_description
1 polymer ?
#
loop_
_entity_poly.entity_id
_entity_poly.type
_entity_poly.pdbx_seq_one_letter_code
_entity_poly.pdbx_strand_id
1 'polypeptide(L)'
;MVRALSYQGQHQKMIGFTMLPRLNFKQLKEIVMAIALFDTLKFAKRLQEAGVPTAQAEAEAEVLSEIFAVNLQALPTKQDLQAVKEELQHDIKDVRSDITDVRGEIKGIRNDITDVRNEMRIEIKEVRNDITNVRGEIKEIRSDITNVRGEIKEIRSDITNVRGEIKEIRGDITDMRGEIKGLKKDVSGLRTEVDSKLEKLELRLTIKLAVIMATLLSAAVGLNKFLILN
;
A
#
# COMPACT_ATOMS: atom_id res chain seq x y z
N MET A 1 31.97 -14.68 0.09
CA MET A 1 32.58 -15.99 0.40
C MET A 1 33.25 -16.52 -0.87
N VAL A 2 34.45 -16.01 -1.17
CA VAL A 2 35.27 -16.45 -2.31
C VAL A 2 36.57 -16.97 -1.71
N ARG A 3 36.80 -18.28 -1.85
CA ARG A 3 37.98 -19.01 -1.35
C ARG A 3 39.22 -18.51 -2.07
N ALA A 4 40.17 -17.97 -1.31
CA ALA A 4 41.56 -17.84 -1.72
C ALA A 4 42.16 -19.25 -1.81
N LEU A 5 42.57 -19.67 -3.01
CA LEU A 5 43.38 -20.88 -3.18
C LEU A 5 44.84 -20.51 -2.94
N SER A 6 45.35 -20.88 -1.76
CA SER A 6 46.76 -20.84 -1.44
C SER A 6 47.51 -21.86 -2.30
N TYR A 7 48.36 -21.40 -3.20
CA TYR A 7 49.32 -22.26 -3.88
C TYR A 7 50.51 -22.49 -2.94
N GLN A 8 50.48 -23.62 -2.21
CA GLN A 8 51.60 -24.09 -1.42
C GLN A 8 52.76 -24.48 -2.36
N GLY A 9 53.86 -23.73 -2.27
CA GLY A 9 55.10 -24.06 -2.93
C GLY A 9 55.68 -25.37 -2.41
N GLN A 10 55.72 -26.39 -3.27
CA GLN A 10 56.58 -27.54 -3.06
C GLN A 10 58.02 -27.13 -3.36
N HIS A 11 58.85 -27.05 -2.33
CA HIS A 11 60.30 -26.94 -2.44
C HIS A 11 60.88 -28.24 -2.97
N GLN A 12 60.99 -28.39 -4.30
CA GLN A 12 61.97 -29.29 -4.89
C GLN A 12 63.34 -28.61 -4.81
N LYS A 13 64.24 -29.17 -4.01
CA LYS A 13 65.67 -28.83 -4.00
C LYS A 13 66.26 -29.15 -5.37
N MET A 14 66.24 -28.19 -6.29
CA MET A 14 67.00 -28.30 -7.53
C MET A 14 68.48 -28.08 -7.22
N ILE A 15 69.26 -29.12 -7.52
CA ILE A 15 70.72 -29.12 -7.62
C ILE A 15 71.13 -27.84 -8.37
N GLY A 16 72.10 -27.10 -7.81
CA GLY A 16 72.45 -25.75 -8.25
C GLY A 16 72.80 -25.65 -9.73
N PHE A 17 71.80 -25.33 -10.56
CA PHE A 17 72.02 -24.67 -11.83
C PHE A 17 72.27 -23.20 -11.51
N THR A 18 73.51 -22.76 -11.72
CA THR A 18 73.83 -21.34 -11.84
C THR A 18 72.80 -20.70 -12.78
N MET A 19 72.04 -19.71 -12.29
CA MET A 19 71.15 -18.94 -13.16
C MET A 19 72.02 -18.31 -14.25
N LEU A 20 71.89 -18.79 -15.48
CA LEU A 20 72.53 -18.18 -16.64
C LEU A 20 72.16 -16.68 -16.66
N PRO A 21 73.11 -15.79 -16.97
CA PRO A 21 72.84 -14.37 -17.01
C PRO A 21 71.67 -14.09 -17.97
N ARG A 22 70.68 -13.32 -17.52
CA ARG A 22 69.58 -12.89 -18.39
C ARG A 22 70.15 -12.02 -19.51
N LEU A 23 70.18 -12.56 -20.72
CA LEU A 23 70.59 -11.84 -21.92
C LEU A 23 69.48 -10.87 -22.33
N ASN A 24 69.85 -9.64 -22.63
CA ASN A 24 68.93 -8.69 -23.27
C ASN A 24 68.87 -8.90 -24.80
N PHE A 25 67.92 -8.27 -25.48
CA PHE A 25 67.74 -8.41 -26.94
C PHE A 25 68.99 -8.08 -27.76
N LYS A 26 69.82 -7.14 -27.29
CA LYS A 26 71.06 -6.77 -27.98
C LYS A 26 72.09 -7.90 -27.89
N GLN A 27 72.29 -8.44 -26.68
CA GLN A 27 73.21 -9.56 -26.45
C GLN A 27 72.74 -10.84 -27.16
N LEU A 28 71.44 -11.14 -27.14
CA LEU A 28 70.85 -12.24 -27.89
C LEU A 28 71.09 -12.09 -29.40
N LYS A 29 70.89 -10.88 -29.95
CA LYS A 29 71.14 -10.60 -31.36
C LYS A 29 72.62 -10.80 -31.73
N GLU A 30 73.54 -10.37 -30.88
CA GLU A 30 74.98 -10.55 -31.08
C GLU A 30 75.37 -12.03 -31.09
N ILE A 31 74.84 -12.84 -30.15
CA ILE A 31 75.08 -14.29 -30.09
C ILE A 31 74.50 -15.00 -31.31
N VAL A 32 73.25 -14.70 -31.68
CA VAL A 32 72.59 -15.30 -32.85
C VAL A 32 73.34 -14.95 -34.14
N MET A 33 73.82 -13.71 -34.28
CA MET A 33 74.64 -13.30 -35.42
C MET A 33 75.99 -14.02 -35.46
N ALA A 34 76.64 -14.21 -34.31
CA ALA A 34 77.89 -14.95 -34.21
C ALA A 34 77.72 -16.43 -34.60
N ILE A 35 76.60 -17.04 -34.22
CA ILE A 35 76.24 -18.42 -34.60
C ILE A 35 75.93 -18.51 -36.10
N ALA A 36 75.16 -17.56 -36.65
CA ALA A 36 74.80 -17.55 -38.07
C ALA A 36 75.99 -17.31 -39.02
N LEU A 37 77.06 -16.68 -38.51
CA LEU A 37 78.31 -16.44 -39.24
C LEU A 37 79.40 -17.47 -38.90
N PHE A 38 79.05 -18.59 -38.25
CA PHE A 38 80.02 -19.62 -37.89
C PHE A 38 80.68 -20.23 -39.13
N ASP A 39 82.00 -20.07 -39.23
CA ASP A 39 82.81 -20.57 -40.34
C ASP A 39 83.36 -21.96 -39.98
N THR A 40 82.71 -22.99 -40.51
CA THR A 40 83.03 -24.40 -40.28
C THR A 40 84.45 -24.75 -40.74
N LEU A 41 84.89 -24.20 -41.88
CA LEU A 41 86.21 -24.45 -42.44
C LEU A 41 87.31 -23.83 -41.57
N LYS A 42 87.11 -22.59 -41.12
CA LYS A 42 88.05 -21.90 -40.22
C LYS A 42 88.13 -22.59 -38.86
N PHE A 43 87.02 -23.12 -38.35
CA PHE A 43 86.98 -23.88 -37.11
C PHE A 43 87.74 -25.21 -37.23
N ALA A 44 87.47 -26.01 -38.29
CA ALA A 44 88.17 -27.27 -38.54
C ALA A 44 89.70 -27.07 -38.69
N LYS A 45 90.13 -26.03 -39.41
CA LYS A 45 91.58 -25.70 -39.56
C LYS A 45 92.25 -25.40 -38.22
N ARG A 46 91.58 -24.70 -37.32
CA ARG A 46 92.12 -24.41 -35.98
C ARG A 46 92.28 -25.67 -35.13
N LEU A 47 91.36 -26.63 -35.25
CA LEU A 47 91.49 -27.93 -34.57
C LEU A 47 92.65 -28.74 -35.14
N GLN A 48 92.85 -28.73 -36.46
CA GLN A 48 94.00 -29.37 -37.12
C GLN A 48 95.33 -28.75 -36.67
N GLU A 49 95.41 -27.42 -36.60
CA GLU A 49 96.58 -26.69 -36.06
C GLU A 49 96.84 -27.01 -34.58
N ALA A 50 95.79 -27.33 -33.81
CA ALA A 50 95.90 -27.79 -32.42
C ALA A 50 96.25 -29.28 -32.27
N GLY A 51 96.46 -30.01 -33.37
CA GLY A 51 96.88 -31.42 -33.38
C GLY A 51 95.75 -32.44 -33.48
N VAL A 52 94.50 -32.02 -33.75
CA VAL A 52 93.39 -32.94 -33.99
C VAL A 52 93.49 -33.52 -35.42
N PRO A 53 93.39 -34.84 -35.62
CA PRO A 53 93.42 -35.45 -36.95
C PRO A 53 92.35 -34.86 -37.88
N THR A 54 92.67 -34.71 -39.17
CA THR A 54 91.79 -34.04 -40.17
C THR A 54 90.35 -34.55 -40.14
N ALA A 55 90.14 -35.87 -40.21
CA ALA A 55 88.81 -36.46 -40.22
C ALA A 55 88.02 -36.17 -38.92
N GLN A 56 88.71 -36.07 -37.79
CA GLN A 56 88.09 -35.77 -36.50
C GLN A 56 87.76 -34.28 -36.37
N ALA A 57 88.65 -33.39 -36.84
CA ALA A 57 88.42 -31.94 -36.86
C ALA A 57 87.26 -31.54 -37.78
N GLU A 58 87.10 -32.22 -38.93
CA GLU A 58 85.98 -32.02 -39.84
C GLU A 58 84.67 -32.51 -39.25
N ALA A 59 84.65 -33.71 -38.65
CA ALA A 59 83.46 -34.25 -37.98
C ALA A 59 83.00 -33.38 -36.79
N GLU A 60 83.93 -32.86 -35.99
CA GLU A 60 83.59 -31.94 -34.89
C GLU A 60 83.02 -30.60 -35.40
N ALA A 61 83.56 -30.06 -36.50
CA ALA A 61 83.04 -28.84 -37.12
C ALA A 61 81.65 -29.04 -37.73
N GLU A 62 81.41 -30.19 -38.34
CA GLU A 62 80.12 -30.56 -38.93
C GLU A 62 79.04 -30.72 -37.86
N VAL A 63 79.30 -31.51 -36.81
CA VAL A 63 78.34 -31.70 -35.70
C VAL A 63 78.03 -30.37 -35.00
N LEU A 64 79.02 -29.50 -34.77
CA LEU A 64 78.78 -28.18 -34.19
C LEU A 64 77.95 -27.28 -35.13
N SER A 65 78.20 -27.34 -36.44
CA SER A 65 77.40 -26.62 -37.43
C SER A 65 75.95 -27.11 -37.47
N GLU A 66 75.73 -28.42 -37.38
CA GLU A 66 74.39 -29.01 -37.31
C GLU A 66 73.65 -28.59 -36.03
N ILE A 67 74.32 -28.62 -34.88
CA ILE A 67 73.77 -28.12 -33.61
C ILE A 67 73.35 -26.65 -33.74
N PHE A 68 74.17 -25.82 -34.37
CA PHE A 68 73.83 -24.42 -34.62
C PHE A 68 72.67 -24.25 -35.60
N ALA A 69 72.63 -25.04 -36.68
CA ALA A 69 71.53 -25.00 -37.64
C ALA A 69 70.19 -25.38 -37.01
N VAL A 70 70.15 -26.46 -36.21
CA VAL A 70 68.94 -26.89 -35.49
C VAL A 70 68.48 -25.84 -34.49
N ASN A 71 69.41 -25.24 -33.72
CA ASN A 71 69.07 -24.20 -32.76
C ASN A 71 68.59 -22.90 -33.41
N LEU A 72 69.13 -22.52 -34.57
CA LEU A 72 68.67 -21.35 -35.34
C LEU A 72 67.27 -21.54 -35.93
N GLN A 73 66.91 -22.76 -36.34
CA GLN A 73 65.57 -23.07 -36.87
C GLN A 73 64.47 -23.02 -35.81
N ALA A 74 64.79 -23.26 -34.54
CA ALA A 74 63.84 -23.16 -33.43
C ALA A 74 63.58 -21.71 -32.96
N LEU A 75 64.35 -20.73 -33.45
CA LEU A 75 64.16 -19.33 -33.08
C LEU A 75 63.02 -18.69 -33.87
N PRO A 76 62.16 -17.88 -33.22
CA PRO A 76 61.15 -17.09 -33.91
C PRO A 76 61.79 -16.16 -34.94
N THR A 77 61.24 -16.15 -36.15
CA THR A 77 61.63 -15.21 -37.19
C THR A 77 61.05 -13.82 -36.92
N LYS A 78 61.55 -12.82 -37.65
CA LYS A 78 60.92 -11.49 -37.64
C LYS A 78 59.47 -11.51 -38.13
N GLN A 79 59.13 -12.44 -39.03
CA GLN A 79 57.77 -12.58 -39.53
C GLN A 79 56.84 -13.12 -38.44
N ASP A 80 57.28 -14.12 -37.67
CA ASP A 80 56.49 -14.66 -36.54
C ASP A 80 56.20 -13.58 -35.50
N LEU A 81 57.22 -12.79 -35.14
CA LEU A 81 57.05 -11.68 -34.19
C LEU A 81 56.13 -10.59 -34.73
N GLN A 82 56.18 -10.32 -36.04
CA GLN A 82 55.30 -9.34 -36.67
C GLN A 82 53.85 -9.84 -36.72
N ALA A 83 53.62 -11.13 -37.01
CA ALA A 83 52.30 -11.75 -36.98
C ALA A 83 51.68 -11.67 -35.58
N VAL A 84 52.42 -12.07 -34.54
CA VAL A 84 51.95 -11.97 -33.14
C VAL A 84 51.68 -10.52 -32.75
N LYS A 85 52.50 -9.57 -33.20
CA LYS A 85 52.26 -8.14 -32.95
C LYS A 85 50.97 -7.66 -33.60
N GLU A 86 50.69 -8.08 -34.83
CA GLU A 86 49.47 -7.72 -35.56
C GLU A 86 48.23 -8.33 -34.90
N GLU A 87 48.30 -9.59 -34.49
CA GLU A 87 47.25 -10.27 -33.72
C GLU A 87 46.96 -9.54 -32.41
N LEU A 88 48.00 -9.25 -31.61
CA LEU A 88 47.85 -8.48 -30.37
C LEU A 88 47.28 -7.08 -30.60
N GLN A 89 47.65 -6.41 -31.70
CA GLN A 89 47.09 -5.11 -32.05
C GLN A 89 45.60 -5.20 -32.39
N HIS A 90 45.19 -6.29 -33.07
CA HIS A 90 43.79 -6.58 -33.35
C HIS A 90 43.01 -6.84 -32.07
N ASP A 91 43.48 -7.75 -31.21
CA ASP A 91 42.83 -8.06 -29.93
C ASP A 91 42.68 -6.82 -29.03
N ILE A 92 43.70 -5.97 -28.97
CA ILE A 92 43.64 -4.71 -28.22
C ILE A 92 42.57 -3.78 -28.78
N LYS A 93 42.39 -3.76 -30.11
CA LYS A 93 41.35 -2.93 -30.75
C LYS A 93 39.96 -3.47 -30.42
N ASP A 94 39.78 -4.79 -30.47
CA ASP A 94 38.50 -5.43 -30.16
C ASP A 94 38.11 -5.21 -28.70
N VAL A 95 39.03 -5.46 -27.76
CA VAL A 95 38.80 -5.19 -26.33
C VAL A 95 38.47 -3.71 -26.07
N ARG A 96 39.07 -2.77 -26.82
CA ARG A 96 38.72 -1.34 -26.70
C ARG A 96 37.30 -1.05 -27.23
N SER A 97 36.86 -1.75 -28.26
CA SER A 97 35.49 -1.66 -28.76
C SER A 97 34.52 -2.16 -27.70
N ASP A 98 34.74 -3.37 -27.17
CA ASP A 98 33.91 -3.97 -26.13
C ASP A 98 33.80 -3.08 -24.89
N ILE A 99 34.93 -2.50 -24.44
CA ILE A 99 34.94 -1.54 -23.32
C ILE A 99 34.08 -0.31 -23.62
N THR A 100 34.06 0.15 -24.86
CA THR A 100 33.26 1.31 -25.28
C THR A 100 31.77 0.98 -25.27
N ASP A 101 31.41 -0.20 -25.77
CA ASP A 101 30.03 -0.69 -25.80
C ASP A 101 29.49 -0.90 -24.38
N VAL A 102 30.25 -1.59 -23.51
CA VAL A 102 29.90 -1.78 -22.10
C VAL A 102 29.75 -0.44 -21.37
N ARG A 103 30.57 0.57 -21.67
CA ARG A 103 30.39 1.93 -21.11
C ARG A 103 29.10 2.57 -21.58
N GLY A 104 28.71 2.34 -22.83
CA GLY A 104 27.43 2.76 -23.39
C GLY A 104 26.26 2.14 -22.64
N GLU A 105 26.27 0.81 -22.47
CA GLU A 105 25.25 0.06 -21.74
C GLU A 105 25.13 0.51 -20.29
N ILE A 106 26.26 0.67 -19.58
CA ILE A 106 26.29 1.18 -18.19
C ILE A 106 25.67 2.58 -18.10
N LYS A 107 25.90 3.44 -19.11
CA LYS A 107 25.29 4.77 -19.15
C LYS A 107 23.77 4.67 -19.38
N GLY A 108 23.32 3.78 -20.25
CA GLY A 108 21.90 3.48 -20.48
C GLY A 108 21.21 3.04 -19.19
N ILE A 109 21.74 1.99 -18.55
CA ILE A 109 21.22 1.46 -17.28
C ILE A 109 21.17 2.54 -16.19
N ARG A 110 22.17 3.43 -16.11
CA ARG A 110 22.16 4.53 -15.14
C ARG A 110 21.01 5.52 -15.39
N ASN A 111 20.68 5.79 -16.64
CA ASN A 111 19.56 6.64 -17.00
C ASN A 111 18.24 5.95 -16.62
N ASP A 112 18.06 4.68 -17.01
CA ASP A 112 16.86 3.90 -16.68
C ASP A 112 16.62 3.83 -15.16
N ILE A 113 17.67 3.59 -14.37
CA ILE A 113 17.61 3.61 -12.90
C ILE A 113 17.17 4.98 -12.37
N THR A 114 17.62 6.06 -13.01
CA THR A 114 17.26 7.42 -12.61
C THR A 114 15.79 7.72 -12.93
N ASP A 115 15.32 7.29 -14.09
CA ASP A 115 13.94 7.47 -14.53
C ASP A 115 12.97 6.69 -13.63
N VAL A 116 13.22 5.39 -13.42
CA VAL A 116 12.43 4.56 -12.49
C VAL A 116 12.40 5.15 -11.08
N ARG A 117 13.54 5.65 -10.58
CA ARG A 117 13.60 6.28 -9.25
C ARG A 117 12.72 7.53 -9.18
N ASN A 118 12.70 8.34 -10.23
CA ASN A 118 11.91 9.57 -10.28
C ASN A 118 10.41 9.27 -10.39
N GLU A 119 10.02 8.32 -11.25
CA GLU A 119 8.64 7.84 -11.39
C GLU A 119 8.12 7.30 -10.06
N MET A 120 8.84 6.35 -9.45
CA MET A 120 8.47 5.80 -8.14
C MET A 120 8.34 6.87 -7.06
N ARG A 121 9.19 7.90 -7.08
CA ARG A 121 9.12 9.00 -6.11
C ARG A 121 7.85 9.82 -6.27
N ILE A 122 7.41 10.05 -7.51
CA ILE A 122 6.18 10.78 -7.81
C ILE A 122 4.97 9.94 -7.39
N GLU A 123 4.89 8.69 -7.81
CA GLU A 123 3.78 7.79 -7.47
C GLU A 123 3.62 7.62 -5.95
N ILE A 124 4.72 7.42 -5.22
CA ILE A 124 4.69 7.33 -3.74
C ILE A 124 4.14 8.61 -3.11
N LYS A 125 4.45 9.78 -3.69
CA LYS A 125 3.96 11.07 -3.20
C LYS A 125 2.46 11.22 -3.45
N GLU A 126 1.98 10.82 -4.63
CA GLU A 126 0.56 10.84 -4.98
C GLU A 126 -0.25 9.91 -4.07
N VAL A 127 0.18 8.66 -3.93
CA VAL A 127 -0.47 7.69 -3.02
C VAL A 127 -0.52 8.20 -1.57
N ARG A 128 0.53 8.89 -1.09
CA ARG A 128 0.51 9.50 0.25
C ARG A 128 -0.51 10.62 0.36
N ASN A 129 -0.67 11.44 -0.67
CA ASN A 129 -1.68 12.50 -0.71
C ASN A 129 -3.08 11.91 -0.71
N ASP A 130 -3.33 10.89 -1.53
CA ASP A 130 -4.63 10.20 -1.59
C ASP A 130 -5.00 9.58 -0.25
N ILE A 131 -4.05 8.87 0.39
CA ILE A 131 -4.25 8.33 1.75
C ILE A 131 -4.60 9.44 2.76
N THR A 132 -3.98 10.62 2.62
CA THR A 132 -4.24 11.76 3.52
C THR A 132 -5.65 12.32 3.29
N ASN A 133 -6.07 12.45 2.03
CA ASN A 133 -7.41 12.93 1.67
C ASN A 133 -8.49 11.95 2.16
N VAL A 134 -8.34 10.65 1.87
CA VAL A 134 -9.27 9.61 2.33
C VAL A 134 -9.37 9.59 3.86
N ARG A 135 -8.26 9.79 4.58
CA ARG A 135 -8.29 9.92 6.05
C ARG A 135 -9.06 11.16 6.52
N GLY A 136 -9.01 12.26 5.76
CA GLY A 136 -9.80 13.46 5.99
C GLY A 136 -11.29 13.17 5.84
N GLU A 137 -11.70 12.62 4.71
CA GLU A 137 -13.09 12.26 4.41
C GLU A 137 -13.67 11.30 5.46
N ILE A 138 -12.90 10.28 5.88
CA ILE A 138 -13.33 9.34 6.93
C ILE A 138 -13.59 10.07 8.27
N LYS A 139 -12.81 11.11 8.60
CA LYS A 139 -13.04 11.89 9.83
C LYS A 139 -14.33 12.71 9.73
N GLU A 140 -14.58 13.34 8.60
CA GLU A 140 -15.80 14.11 8.34
C GLU A 140 -17.03 13.21 8.43
N ILE A 141 -17.04 12.08 7.73
CA ILE A 141 -18.14 11.10 7.80
C ILE A 141 -18.39 10.62 9.23
N ARG A 142 -17.35 10.37 10.03
CA ARG A 142 -17.50 9.99 11.45
C ARG A 142 -18.14 11.10 12.29
N SER A 143 -17.79 12.35 12.01
CA SER A 143 -18.40 13.52 12.66
C SER A 143 -19.89 13.58 12.32
N ASP A 144 -20.23 13.47 11.03
CA ASP A 144 -21.61 13.52 10.56
C ASP A 144 -22.47 12.41 11.15
N ILE A 145 -21.96 11.17 11.17
CA ILE A 145 -22.62 10.04 11.83
C ILE A 145 -22.87 10.31 13.31
N THR A 146 -21.94 10.98 13.99
CA THR A 146 -22.09 11.32 15.42
C THR A 146 -23.17 12.36 15.62
N ASN A 147 -23.23 13.39 14.78
CA ASN A 147 -24.26 14.42 14.80
C ASN A 147 -25.65 13.82 14.55
N VAL A 148 -25.82 13.04 13.48
CA VAL A 148 -27.08 12.36 13.13
C VAL A 148 -27.54 11.44 14.27
N ARG A 149 -26.61 10.74 14.94
CA ARG A 149 -26.95 9.94 16.13
C ARG A 149 -27.44 10.80 17.30
N GLY A 150 -26.92 12.00 17.45
CA GLY A 150 -27.40 12.99 18.42
C GLY A 150 -28.83 13.41 18.11
N GLU A 151 -29.08 13.88 16.89
CA GLU A 151 -30.41 14.30 16.42
C GLU A 151 -31.47 13.18 16.57
N ILE A 152 -31.12 11.94 16.22
CA ILE A 152 -32.02 10.79 16.42
C ILE A 152 -32.38 10.57 17.89
N LYS A 153 -31.45 10.82 18.83
CA LYS A 153 -31.75 10.71 20.27
C LYS A 153 -32.72 11.79 20.73
N GLU A 154 -32.52 13.02 20.27
CA GLU A 154 -33.41 14.15 20.58
C GLU A 154 -34.82 13.88 20.07
N ILE A 155 -34.97 13.50 18.80
CA ILE A 155 -36.27 13.14 18.20
C ILE A 155 -36.95 12.01 18.99
N ARG A 156 -36.21 11.00 19.45
CA ARG A 156 -36.78 9.92 20.29
C ARG A 156 -37.27 10.44 21.64
N SER A 157 -36.56 11.38 22.24
CA SER A 157 -36.98 12.04 23.49
C SER A 157 -38.27 12.82 23.27
N ASP A 158 -38.34 13.63 22.21
CA ASP A 158 -39.52 14.42 21.87
C ASP A 158 -40.74 13.55 21.61
N ILE A 159 -40.58 12.45 20.83
CA ILE A 159 -41.65 11.47 20.61
C ILE A 159 -42.15 10.87 21.94
N THR A 160 -41.25 10.63 22.89
CA THR A 160 -41.61 10.09 24.20
C THR A 160 -42.42 11.10 25.01
N ASN A 161 -42.01 12.38 25.00
CA ASN A 161 -42.72 13.47 25.66
C ASN A 161 -44.13 13.66 25.07
N VAL A 162 -44.24 13.76 23.75
CA VAL A 162 -45.54 13.88 23.05
C VAL A 162 -46.46 12.70 23.36
N ARG A 163 -45.93 11.47 23.45
CA ARG A 163 -46.72 10.31 23.87
C ARG A 163 -47.23 10.43 25.30
N GLY A 164 -46.43 11.02 26.20
CA GLY A 164 -46.83 11.36 27.57
C GLY A 164 -47.99 12.35 27.58
N GLU A 165 -47.84 13.49 26.91
CA GLU A 165 -48.87 14.53 26.79
C GLU A 165 -50.19 13.97 26.22
N ILE A 166 -50.12 13.15 25.16
CA ILE A 166 -51.30 12.49 24.59
C ILE A 166 -52.00 11.60 25.62
N LYS A 167 -51.26 10.92 26.50
CA LYS A 167 -51.81 10.06 27.54
C LYS A 167 -52.54 10.89 28.62
N GLU A 168 -51.96 12.02 29.01
CA GLU A 168 -52.57 12.96 29.96
C GLU A 168 -53.88 13.53 29.39
N ILE A 169 -53.85 14.06 28.17
CA ILE A 169 -55.06 14.58 27.49
C ILE A 169 -56.16 13.51 27.40
N ARG A 170 -55.81 12.24 27.15
CA ARG A 170 -56.79 11.14 27.15
C ARG A 170 -57.40 10.90 28.53
N GLY A 171 -56.62 11.07 29.60
CA GLY A 171 -57.08 11.06 30.98
C GLY A 171 -58.10 12.18 31.21
N ASP A 172 -57.72 13.42 30.92
CA ASP A 172 -58.59 14.60 31.09
C ASP A 172 -59.91 14.46 30.32
N ILE A 173 -59.87 13.96 29.07
CA ILE A 173 -61.08 13.69 28.28
C ILE A 173 -61.98 12.64 28.96
N THR A 174 -61.40 11.63 29.61
CA THR A 174 -62.15 10.60 30.31
C THR A 174 -62.82 11.18 31.56
N ASP A 175 -62.11 12.00 32.32
CA ASP A 175 -62.63 12.66 33.52
C ASP A 175 -63.74 13.65 33.17
N MET A 176 -63.54 14.52 32.17
CA MET A 176 -64.58 15.43 31.66
C MET A 176 -65.83 14.66 31.20
N ARG A 177 -65.67 13.51 30.53
CA ARG A 177 -66.82 12.66 30.16
C ARG A 177 -67.55 12.11 31.38
N GLY A 178 -66.83 11.81 32.46
CA GLY A 178 -67.40 11.44 33.75
C GLY A 178 -68.23 12.57 34.36
N GLU A 179 -67.65 13.77 34.45
CA GLU A 179 -68.33 14.97 34.97
C GLU A 179 -69.60 15.31 34.18
N ILE A 180 -69.54 15.29 32.84
CA ILE A 180 -70.70 15.52 31.98
C ILE A 180 -71.82 14.51 32.25
N LYS A 181 -71.48 13.23 32.47
CA LYS A 181 -72.49 12.21 32.83
C LYS A 181 -73.11 12.51 34.20
N GLY A 182 -72.30 12.93 35.17
CA GLY A 182 -72.76 13.36 36.49
C GLY A 182 -73.76 14.51 36.39
N LEU A 183 -73.37 15.60 35.73
CA LEU A 183 -74.23 16.77 35.50
C LEU A 183 -75.53 16.40 34.79
N LYS A 184 -75.48 15.50 33.79
CA LYS A 184 -76.69 15.03 33.09
C LYS A 184 -77.65 14.30 34.05
N LYS A 185 -77.12 13.51 34.99
CA LYS A 185 -77.92 12.83 36.01
C LYS A 185 -78.53 13.85 36.97
N ASP A 186 -77.76 14.84 37.42
CA ASP A 186 -78.24 15.89 38.33
C ASP A 186 -79.34 16.72 37.69
N VAL A 187 -79.17 17.16 36.44
CA VAL A 187 -80.20 17.87 35.67
C VAL A 187 -81.45 17.03 35.50
N SER A 188 -81.32 15.73 35.22
CA SER A 188 -82.47 14.82 35.14
C SER A 188 -83.18 14.69 36.49
N GLY A 189 -82.44 14.63 37.60
CA GLY A 189 -83.01 14.58 38.95
C GLY A 189 -83.77 15.85 39.31
N LEU A 190 -83.17 17.02 39.05
CA LEU A 190 -83.82 18.32 39.24
C LEU A 190 -85.10 18.45 38.42
N ARG A 191 -85.10 17.99 37.16
CA ARG A 191 -86.29 17.98 36.31
C ARG A 191 -87.42 17.18 36.96
N THR A 192 -87.14 15.96 37.39
CA THR A 192 -88.13 15.11 38.09
C THR A 192 -88.63 15.75 39.39
N GLU A 193 -87.75 16.40 40.17
CA GLU A 193 -88.15 17.10 41.39
C GLU A 193 -89.09 18.28 41.10
N VAL A 194 -88.77 19.08 40.07
CA VAL A 194 -89.60 20.19 39.62
C VAL A 194 -90.96 19.69 39.14
N ASP A 195 -91.00 18.66 38.30
CA ASP A 195 -92.24 18.06 37.80
C ASP A 195 -93.13 17.58 38.97
N SER A 196 -92.56 16.89 39.97
CA SER A 196 -93.30 16.46 41.17
C SER A 196 -93.82 17.63 42.02
N LYS A 197 -93.04 18.72 42.14
CA LYS A 197 -93.47 19.92 42.88
C LYS A 197 -94.62 20.62 42.15
N LEU A 198 -94.61 20.66 40.82
CA LEU A 198 -95.70 21.21 40.00
C LEU A 198 -96.98 20.38 40.15
N GLU A 199 -96.91 19.06 40.03
CA GLU A 199 -98.08 18.19 40.25
C GLU A 199 -98.69 18.37 41.65
N LYS A 200 -97.86 18.46 42.69
CA LYS A 200 -98.32 18.74 44.06
C LYS A 200 -98.98 20.11 44.18
N LEU A 201 -98.47 21.13 43.50
CA LEU A 201 -99.05 22.46 43.48
C LEU A 201 -100.41 22.45 42.79
N GLU A 202 -100.51 21.81 41.61
CA GLU A 202 -101.74 21.65 40.84
C GLU A 202 -102.83 20.92 41.64
N LEU A 203 -102.48 19.82 42.32
CA LEU A 203 -103.40 19.10 43.19
C LEU A 203 -103.91 19.98 44.34
N ARG A 204 -103.00 20.70 45.02
CA ARG A 204 -103.35 21.62 46.12
C ARG A 204 -104.27 22.74 45.65
N LEU A 205 -104.00 23.31 44.47
CA LEU A 205 -104.86 24.34 43.87
C LEU A 205 -106.23 23.78 43.50
N THR A 206 -106.28 22.60 42.88
CA THR A 206 -107.53 21.92 42.50
C THR A 206 -108.40 21.63 43.72
N ILE A 207 -107.81 21.12 44.82
CA ILE A 207 -108.52 20.87 46.07
C ILE A 207 -109.05 22.17 46.68
N LYS A 208 -108.23 23.23 46.77
CA LYS A 208 -108.69 24.55 47.26
C LYS A 208 -109.81 25.11 46.38
N LEU A 209 -109.66 24.95 45.06
CA LEU A 209 -110.66 25.07 44.00
C LEU A 209 -112.03 24.54 44.42
N ALA A 210 -112.06 23.22 44.57
CA ALA A 210 -113.25 22.45 44.91
C ALA A 210 -113.86 22.87 46.26
N VAL A 211 -113.03 23.11 47.28
CA VAL A 211 -113.49 23.53 48.61
C VAL A 211 -114.17 24.90 48.54
N ILE A 212 -113.59 25.89 47.86
CA ILE A 212 -114.20 27.22 47.70
C ILE A 212 -115.52 27.12 46.92
N MET A 213 -115.57 26.32 45.85
CA MET A 213 -116.80 26.11 45.09
C MET A 213 -117.90 25.45 45.94
N ALA A 214 -117.56 24.44 46.74
CA ALA A 214 -118.51 23.75 47.60
C ALA A 214 -119.07 24.66 48.72
N THR A 215 -118.24 25.52 49.31
CA THR A 215 -118.69 26.49 50.31
C THR A 215 -119.58 27.56 49.70
N LEU A 216 -119.23 28.09 48.51
CA LEU A 216 -120.07 29.03 47.76
C LEU A 216 -121.43 28.43 47.38
N LEU A 217 -121.46 27.18 46.89
CA LEU A 217 -122.70 26.46 46.58
C LEU A 217 -123.57 26.27 47.83
N SER A 218 -122.96 25.86 48.95
CA SER A 218 -123.68 25.68 50.22
C SER A 218 -124.28 27.00 50.74
N ALA A 219 -123.53 28.10 50.63
CA ALA A 219 -124.02 29.43 50.96
C ALA A 219 -125.17 29.88 50.06
N ALA A 220 -125.08 29.65 48.75
CA ALA A 220 -126.15 29.97 47.79
C ALA A 220 -127.45 29.19 48.06
N VAL A 221 -127.35 27.88 48.35
CA VAL A 221 -128.52 27.05 48.74
C VAL A 221 -129.13 27.54 50.04
N GLY A 222 -128.30 27.86 51.04
CA GLY A 222 -128.75 28.44 52.31
C GLY A 222 -129.50 29.76 52.13
N LEU A 223 -128.97 30.66 51.29
CA LEU A 223 -129.60 31.94 50.95
C LEU A 223 -130.95 31.74 50.27
N ASN A 224 -131.04 30.81 49.31
CA ASN A 224 -132.29 30.49 48.61
C ASN A 224 -133.35 29.94 49.58
N LYS A 225 -132.96 29.05 50.51
CA LYS A 225 -133.89 28.52 51.51
C LYS A 225 -134.37 29.59 52.50
N PHE A 226 -133.50 30.53 52.89
CA PHE A 226 -133.86 31.69 53.72
C PHE A 226 -134.86 32.62 53.01
N LEU A 227 -134.69 32.83 51.70
CA LEU A 227 -135.61 33.64 50.89
C LEU A 227 -136.97 32.97 50.62
N ILE A 228 -137.08 31.64 50.73
CA ILE A 228 -138.35 30.90 50.56
C ILE A 228 -139.14 30.80 51.88
N LEU A 229 -138.45 30.81 53.03
CA LEU A 229 -139.06 30.60 54.36
C LEU A 229 -139.40 31.90 55.12
N ASN A 230 -138.98 33.07 54.63
CA ASN A 230 -139.36 34.39 55.12
C ASN A 230 -140.12 35.15 54.04
#